data_AF-A0A1B6HU38-F1
#
_entry.id   AF-A0A1B6HU38-F1
#
_cell.length_a   1.000
_cell.length_b   1.000
_cell.length_c   1.000
_cell.angle_alpha   90.00
_cell.angle_beta   90.00
_cell.angle_gamma   90.00
#
_symmetry.space_group_name_H-M   'P 1'
#
loop_
_entity.id
_entity.type
_entity.pdbx_description
1 polymer ?
#
loop_
_entity_poly.entity_id
_entity_poly.type
_entity_poly.pdbx_seq_one_letter_code
_entity_poly.pdbx_strand_id
1 'polypeptide(L)'
;LRDGDNSRFLGKGVTKAVSAVNGPIAEALIGNNAKYQECIDKIMIKLDGTENKSQFGANAILAVSIATAKSAAASKGIPLYEHIAELNGTAFQFSMPLPMI
;
A
#
# COMPACT_ATOMS: atom_id res chain seq x y z
N LEU A 1 -10.91 5.40 4.63
CA LEU A 1 -11.93 6.27 4.04
C LEU A 1 -13.15 5.46 3.63
N ARG A 2 -14.34 5.89 4.07
CA ARG A 2 -15.64 5.28 3.72
C ARG A 2 -16.50 6.29 2.95
N ASP A 3 -17.46 5.80 2.19
CA ASP A 3 -18.30 6.64 1.33
C ASP A 3 -19.31 7.47 2.15
N GLY A 4 -19.86 6.91 3.24
CA GLY A 4 -20.85 7.57 4.09
C GLY A 4 -22.28 7.57 3.53
N ASP A 5 -22.49 6.91 2.40
CA ASP A 5 -23.80 6.76 1.76
C ASP A 5 -24.58 5.58 2.36
N ASN A 6 -25.57 5.88 3.21
CA ASN A 6 -26.39 4.86 3.87
C ASN A 6 -27.19 3.98 2.91
N SER A 7 -27.48 4.46 1.69
CA SER A 7 -28.18 3.69 0.67
C SER A 7 -27.33 2.55 0.08
N ARG A 8 -26.00 2.64 0.24
CA ARG A 8 -25.03 1.69 -0.33
C ARG A 8 -24.11 1.11 0.74
N PHE A 9 -24.16 -0.21 0.93
CA PHE A 9 -23.38 -0.91 1.95
C PHE A 9 -23.53 -0.29 3.36
N LEU A 10 -24.69 0.29 3.69
CA LEU A 10 -24.95 0.93 4.98
C LEU A 10 -23.89 2.00 5.34
N GLY A 11 -23.49 2.83 4.36
CA GLY A 11 -22.46 3.86 4.55
C GLY A 11 -21.02 3.34 4.46
N LYS A 12 -20.82 2.02 4.38
CA LYS A 12 -19.50 1.37 4.44
C LYS A 12 -18.84 1.16 3.08
N GLY A 13 -19.38 1.74 2.01
CA GLY A 13 -18.71 1.77 0.71
C GLY A 13 -17.30 2.39 0.78
N VAL A 14 -16.48 2.14 -0.24
CA VAL A 14 -15.09 2.64 -0.33
C VAL A 14 -14.76 3.25 -1.71
N THR A 15 -15.75 3.66 -2.50
CA THR A 15 -15.50 4.23 -3.84
C THR A 15 -14.63 5.47 -3.79
N LYS A 16 -14.71 6.30 -2.74
CA LYS A 16 -13.80 7.45 -2.57
C LYS A 16 -12.32 7.02 -2.51
N ALA A 17 -12.03 5.95 -1.75
CA ALA A 17 -10.68 5.39 -1.64
C ALA A 17 -10.22 4.77 -2.97
N VAL A 18 -11.12 4.07 -3.66
CA VAL A 18 -10.82 3.49 -5.00
C VAL A 18 -10.54 4.58 -6.02
N SER A 19 -11.29 5.68 -6.02
CA SER A 19 -11.03 6.82 -6.90
C SER A 19 -9.68 7.48 -6.61
N ALA A 20 -9.27 7.58 -5.35
CA ALA A 20 -7.93 8.05 -5.01
C ALA A 20 -6.81 7.14 -5.57
N VAL A 21 -7.01 5.81 -5.53
CA VAL A 21 -6.06 4.85 -6.12
C VAL A 21 -5.99 5.01 -7.64
N ASN A 22 -7.13 5.02 -8.33
CA ASN A 22 -7.20 5.05 -9.79
C ASN A 22 -6.88 6.42 -10.42
N GLY A 23 -6.94 7.49 -9.63
CA GLY A 23 -6.63 8.86 -10.08
C GLY A 23 -5.29 9.33 -9.53
N PRO A 24 -5.28 10.19 -8.50
CA PRO A 24 -4.09 10.93 -8.07
C PRO A 24 -2.91 10.01 -7.69
N ILE A 25 -3.17 8.87 -7.04
CA ILE A 25 -2.09 7.94 -6.66
C ILE A 25 -1.51 7.28 -7.91
N ALA A 26 -2.35 6.80 -8.84
CA ALA A 26 -1.87 6.20 -10.09
C ALA A 26 -1.03 7.21 -10.90
N GLU A 27 -1.54 8.43 -11.10
CA GLU A 27 -0.85 9.49 -11.83
C GLU A 27 0.53 9.82 -11.23
N ALA A 28 0.64 9.87 -9.90
CA ALA A 28 1.89 10.17 -9.22
C ALA A 28 2.92 9.03 -9.26
N LEU A 29 2.47 7.78 -9.36
CA LEU A 29 3.34 6.61 -9.26
C LEU A 29 3.76 6.01 -10.60
N ILE A 30 3.00 6.24 -11.68
CA ILE A 30 3.36 5.76 -13.02
C ILE A 30 4.78 6.23 -13.39
N GLY A 31 5.60 5.29 -13.88
CA GLY A 31 6.99 5.54 -14.26
C GLY A 31 8.00 5.40 -13.11
N ASN A 32 7.56 5.26 -11.86
CA ASN A 32 8.46 4.99 -10.74
C ASN A 32 8.85 3.52 -10.66
N ASN A 33 10.05 3.26 -10.13
CA ASN A 33 10.55 1.90 -9.96
C ASN A 33 10.07 1.30 -8.63
N ALA A 34 9.27 0.24 -8.71
CA ALA A 34 8.71 -0.47 -7.56
C ALA A 34 9.76 -1.01 -6.57
N LYS A 35 11.03 -1.18 -6.99
CA LYS A 35 12.12 -1.61 -6.10
C LYS A 35 12.40 -0.59 -4.98
N TYR A 36 12.06 0.68 -5.18
CA TYR A 36 12.27 1.74 -4.18
C TYR A 36 11.01 1.96 -3.33
N GLN A 37 10.66 0.95 -2.54
CA GLN A 37 9.45 0.94 -1.69
C GLN A 37 9.32 2.22 -0.85
N GLU A 38 10.39 2.62 -0.15
CA GLU A 38 10.39 3.83 0.69
C GLU A 38 10.10 5.10 -0.11
N CYS A 39 10.58 5.20 -1.35
CA CYS A 39 10.32 6.35 -2.21
C CYS A 39 8.84 6.40 -2.61
N ILE A 40 8.28 5.27 -3.05
CA ILE A 40 6.86 5.13 -3.40
C ILE A 40 5.97 5.50 -2.22
N ASP A 41 6.27 4.98 -1.03
CA ASP A 41 5.52 5.27 0.19
C ASP A 41 5.62 6.75 0.58
N LYS A 42 6.81 7.37 0.47
CA LYS A 42 7.00 8.81 0.70
C LYS A 42 6.24 9.67 -0.30
N ILE A 43 6.19 9.30 -1.58
CA ILE A 43 5.40 10.00 -2.59
C ILE A 43 3.93 9.98 -2.19
N MET A 44 3.38 8.81 -1.84
CA MET A 44 1.97 8.70 -1.44
C MET A 44 1.66 9.46 -0.16
N ILE A 45 2.53 9.39 0.86
CA ILE A 45 2.35 10.13 2.12
C ILE A 45 2.39 11.64 1.87
N LYS A 46 3.34 12.11 1.06
CA LYS A 46 3.44 13.52 0.70
C LYS A 46 2.25 13.99 -0.14
N LEU A 47 1.78 13.15 -1.04
CA LEU A 47 0.63 13.45 -1.90
C LEU A 47 -0.68 13.54 -1.12
N ASP A 48 -0.88 12.69 -0.10
CA ASP A 48 -2.00 12.81 0.82
C ASP A 48 -1.87 14.04 1.73
N GLY A 49 -0.65 14.42 2.11
CA GLY A 49 -0.38 15.69 2.81
C GLY A 49 -0.95 15.77 4.23
N THR A 50 -1.61 14.73 4.75
CA THR A 50 -2.14 14.69 6.11
C THR A 50 -1.37 13.72 6.99
N GLU A 51 -1.28 14.03 8.29
CA GLU A 51 -0.62 13.16 9.27
C GLU A 51 -1.28 11.76 9.34
N ASN A 52 -2.62 11.74 9.31
CA ASN A 52 -3.43 10.55 9.51
C ASN A 52 -3.91 9.88 8.23
N LYS A 53 -3.40 10.27 7.05
CA LYS A 53 -3.79 9.70 5.75
C LYS A 53 -5.28 9.85 5.49
N SER A 54 -5.87 10.97 5.88
CA SER A 54 -7.32 11.20 5.87
C SER A 54 -7.83 11.66 4.50
N GLN A 55 -6.97 12.23 3.64
CA GLN A 55 -7.37 12.71 2.32
C GLN A 55 -7.70 11.54 1.38
N PHE A 56 -6.80 10.58 1.23
CA PHE A 56 -7.02 9.39 0.40
C PHE A 56 -7.54 8.20 1.20
N GLY A 57 -7.33 8.21 2.52
CA GLY A 57 -7.59 7.09 3.40
C GLY A 57 -6.40 6.15 3.47
N ALA A 58 -6.04 5.76 4.70
CA ALA A 58 -5.01 4.74 4.94
C ALA A 58 -5.25 3.44 4.15
N ASN A 59 -6.51 3.08 3.88
CA ASN A 59 -6.86 1.90 3.09
C ASN A 59 -6.43 2.00 1.61
N ALA A 60 -6.46 3.19 1.01
CA ALA A 60 -5.99 3.40 -0.36
C ALA A 60 -4.45 3.29 -0.43
N ILE A 61 -3.77 4.04 0.44
CA ILE A 61 -2.29 4.09 0.48
C ILE A 61 -1.71 2.71 0.81
N LEU A 62 -2.27 2.02 1.81
CA LEU A 62 -1.80 0.70 2.21
C LEU A 62 -1.94 -0.34 1.09
N ALA A 63 -3.06 -0.31 0.35
CA ALA A 63 -3.29 -1.24 -0.74
C ALA A 63 -2.22 -1.11 -1.84
N VAL A 64 -1.90 0.13 -2.22
CA VAL A 64 -0.88 0.41 -3.24
C VAL A 64 0.53 0.10 -2.73
N SER A 65 0.82 0.41 -1.46
CA SER A 65 2.10 0.09 -0.81
C SER A 65 2.39 -1.41 -0.84
N ILE A 66 1.43 -2.24 -0.45
CA ILE A 66 1.58 -3.72 -0.46
C ILE A 66 1.65 -4.25 -1.89
N ALA A 67 0.85 -3.70 -2.82
CA ALA A 67 0.90 -4.10 -4.22
C ALA A 67 2.27 -3.81 -4.86
N THR A 68 2.89 -2.69 -4.48
CA THR A 68 4.25 -2.30 -4.91
C THR A 68 5.28 -3.33 -4.41
N ALA A 69 5.24 -3.69 -3.13
CA ALA A 69 6.13 -4.70 -2.56
C ALA A 69 5.97 -6.06 -3.25
N LYS A 70 4.73 -6.47 -3.54
CA LYS A 70 4.43 -7.70 -4.31
C LYS A 70 5.02 -7.64 -5.72
N SER A 71 4.87 -6.52 -6.41
CA SER A 71 5.42 -6.32 -7.76
C SER A 71 6.95 -6.36 -7.74
N ALA A 72 7.59 -5.76 -6.74
CA ALA A 72 9.04 -5.77 -6.58
C ALA A 72 9.57 -7.19 -6.29
N ALA A 73 8.90 -7.95 -5.42
CA ALA A 73 9.22 -9.35 -5.15
C ALA A 73 9.10 -10.21 -6.43
N ALA A 74 7.98 -10.07 -7.15
CA ALA A 74 7.75 -10.79 -8.41
C ALA A 74 8.80 -10.44 -9.47
N SER A 75 9.18 -9.17 -9.61
CA SER A 75 10.24 -8.73 -10.53
C SER A 75 11.62 -9.29 -10.16
N LYS A 76 11.87 -9.60 -8.88
CA LYS A 76 13.10 -10.23 -8.40
C LYS A 76 13.07 -11.76 -8.51
N GLY A 77 11.91 -12.36 -8.74
CA GLY A 77 11.74 -13.82 -8.74
C GLY A 77 11.81 -14.45 -7.36
N ILE A 78 11.56 -13.68 -6.29
CA ILE A 78 11.60 -14.15 -4.90
C ILE A 78 10.21 -14.10 -4.24
N PRO A 79 9.95 -14.92 -3.21
CA PRO A 79 8.75 -14.81 -2.40
C PRO A 79 8.61 -13.44 -1.70
N LEU A 80 7.37 -13.03 -1.42
CA LEU A 80 7.10 -11.75 -0.77
C LEU A 80 7.74 -11.63 0.62
N TYR A 81 7.75 -12.70 1.43
CA TYR A 81 8.35 -12.66 2.76
C TYR A 81 9.87 -12.39 2.71
N GLU A 82 10.54 -12.89 1.68
CA GLU A 82 11.97 -12.68 1.47
C GLU A 82 12.23 -11.23 1.07
N HIS A 83 11.40 -10.68 0.17
CA HIS A 83 11.48 -9.27 -0.18
C HIS A 83 11.24 -8.34 1.02
N ILE A 84 10.26 -8.67 1.89
CA ILE A 84 10.00 -7.91 3.11
C ILE A 84 11.21 -7.98 4.06
N ALA A 85 11.86 -9.16 4.18
CA ALA A 85 13.07 -9.29 4.98
C ALA A 85 14.23 -8.43 4.45
N GLU A 86 14.41 -8.33 3.13
CA GLU A 86 15.37 -7.40 2.53
C GLU A 86 15.03 -5.93 2.87
N LEU A 87 13.77 -5.54 2.74
CA LEU A 87 13.31 -4.18 3.06
C LEU A 87 13.52 -3.82 4.54
N ASN A 88 13.41 -4.80 5.43
CA ASN A 88 13.60 -4.63 6.88
C ASN A 88 15.07 -4.79 7.33
N GLY A 89 16.00 -5.07 6.42
CA GLY A 89 17.41 -5.29 6.75
C GLY A 89 17.69 -6.62 7.48
N THR A 90 16.78 -7.59 7.40
CA THR A 90 16.88 -8.91 8.05
C THR A 90 16.96 -10.04 7.02
N ALA A 91 17.63 -9.80 5.89
CA ALA A 91 17.76 -10.79 4.82
C ALA A 91 18.33 -12.13 5.34
N PHE A 92 17.77 -13.24 4.84
CA PHE A 92 18.09 -14.62 5.25
C PHE A 92 17.84 -14.96 6.73
N GLN A 93 17.22 -14.06 7.51
CA GLN A 93 16.81 -14.31 8.88
C GLN A 93 15.29 -14.49 8.93
N PHE A 94 14.85 -15.74 9.10
CA PHE A 94 13.44 -16.09 9.09
C PHE A 94 13.04 -16.80 10.37
N SER A 95 11.81 -16.54 10.81
CA SER A 95 11.15 -17.28 11.88
C SER A 95 9.68 -17.48 11.49
N MET A 96 9.10 -18.59 11.90
CA MET A 96 7.65 -18.78 11.80
C MET A 96 7.00 -18.35 13.11
N PRO A 97 6.07 -17.39 13.10
CA PRO A 97 5.37 -17.00 14.31
C PRO A 97 4.46 -18.14 14.77
N LEU A 98 4.33 -18.31 16.09
CA LEU A 98 3.29 -19.18 16.65
C LEU A 98 1.92 -18.55 16.36
N PRO A 99 1.00 -19.25 15.68
CA PRO A 99 -0.35 -18.74 15.46
C PRO A 99 -1.07 -18.55 16.81
N MET A 100 -1.54 -17.34 17.08
CA MET A 100 -2.50 -17.11 18.17
C MET A 100 -3.92 -17.29 17.62
N ILE A 101 -4.62 -18.28 18.16
CA ILE A 101 -6.00 -18.64 17.82
C ILE A 101 -6.93 -18.18 18.94
#